data_AF-A0A2N2TBB1-F1
#
_entry.id   AF-A0A2N2TBB1-F1
#
_cell.length_a   1.000
_cell.length_b   1.000
_cell.length_c   1.000
_cell.angle_alpha   90.00
_cell.angle_beta   90.00
_cell.angle_gamma   90.00
#
_symmetry.space_group_name_H-M   'P 1'
#
loop_
_entity.id
_entity.type
_entity.pdbx_description
1 polymer ?
#
loop_
_entity_poly.entity_id
_entity_poly.type
_entity_poly.pdbx_seq_one_letter_code
_entity_poly.pdbx_strand_id
1 'polypeptide(L)'
;MSAFLTPERLKMLGIGAVAVAVVGGGFWFAKVTGDRKESFAAAALEQARNTAEQGDMGKAVQEFERVTAQYAGTGASHEATLGIAQARLVAGQAEL
;
A
#
# COMPACT_ATOMS: atom_id res chain seq x y z
N MET A 1 29.27 9.14 -42.79
CA MET A 1 28.07 8.48 -43.35
C MET A 1 28.42 7.02 -43.52
N SER A 2 27.79 6.02 -42.93
CA SER A 2 26.58 5.86 -42.12
C SER A 2 26.83 4.59 -41.31
N ALA A 3 26.73 4.64 -39.99
CA ALA A 3 26.91 3.45 -39.16
C ALA A 3 25.88 2.39 -39.59
N PHE A 4 26.36 1.25 -40.08
CA PHE A 4 25.54 0.15 -40.53
C PHE A 4 24.80 -0.46 -39.32
N LEU A 5 23.65 0.12 -38.97
CA LEU A 5 22.62 -0.59 -38.24
C LEU A 5 21.99 -1.56 -39.22
N THR A 6 22.57 -2.76 -39.34
CA THR A 6 21.93 -3.90 -40.00
C THR A 6 20.50 -4.02 -39.47
N PRO A 7 19.49 -4.30 -40.31
CA PRO A 7 18.08 -4.31 -39.91
C PRO A 7 17.80 -5.24 -38.72
N GLU A 8 18.65 -6.25 -38.54
CA GLU A 8 18.63 -7.18 -37.40
C GLU A 8 19.00 -6.52 -36.06
N ARG A 9 20.02 -5.64 -36.04
CA ARG A 9 20.42 -4.90 -34.82
C ARG A 9 19.39 -3.85 -34.44
N LEU A 10 18.74 -3.23 -35.43
CA LEU A 10 17.65 -2.28 -35.20
C LEU A 10 16.43 -2.98 -34.59
N LYS A 11 16.09 -4.20 -35.06
CA LYS A 11 15.04 -5.04 -34.46
C LYS A 11 15.37 -5.43 -33.02
N MET A 12 16.59 -5.86 -32.73
CA MET A 12 17.00 -6.21 -31.36
C MET A 12 16.95 -5.01 -30.41
N LEU A 13 17.40 -3.83 -30.86
CA LEU A 13 17.30 -2.60 -30.06
C LEU A 13 15.85 -2.18 -29.82
N GLY A 14 14.98 -2.33 -30.83
CA GLY A 14 13.54 -2.08 -30.68
C GLY A 14 12.90 -2.98 -29.64
N ILE A 15 13.19 -4.29 -29.67
CA ILE A 15 12.67 -5.25 -28.68
C ILE A 15 13.18 -4.93 -27.27
N GLY A 16 14.47 -4.61 -27.14
CA GLY A 16 15.06 -4.22 -25.85
C GLY A 16 14.42 -2.95 -25.27
N ALA A 17 14.20 -1.93 -26.11
CA ALA A 17 13.56 -0.69 -25.70
C ALA A 17 12.10 -0.91 -25.26
N VAL A 18 11.35 -1.74 -25.99
CA VAL A 18 9.97 -2.11 -25.61
C VAL A 18 9.95 -2.87 -24.29
N ALA A 19 10.85 -3.83 -24.09
CA ALA A 19 10.94 -4.58 -22.84
C ALA A 19 11.22 -3.67 -21.63
N VAL A 20 12.17 -2.73 -21.76
CA VAL A 20 12.47 -1.75 -20.71
C VAL A 20 11.28 -0.83 -20.45
N ALA A 21 10.59 -0.37 -21.50
CA ALA A 21 9.41 0.48 -21.36
C ALA A 21 8.25 -0.24 -20.68
N VAL A 22 8.04 -1.54 -20.95
CA VAL A 22 6.99 -2.34 -20.29
C VAL A 22 7.31 -2.55 -18.82
N VAL A 23 8.56 -2.89 -18.48
CA VAL A 23 8.97 -3.10 -17.08
C VAL A 23 8.94 -1.79 -16.29
N GLY A 24 9.53 -0.72 -16.84
CA GLY A 24 9.53 0.60 -16.21
C GLY A 24 8.13 1.21 -16.10
N GLY A 25 7.32 1.06 -17.16
CA GLY A 25 5.93 1.51 -17.19
C GLY A 25 5.06 0.76 -16.18
N GLY A 26 5.22 -0.57 -16.07
CA GLY A 26 4.51 -1.38 -15.08
C GLY A 26 4.85 -0.98 -13.64
N PHE A 27 6.12 -0.73 -13.34
CA PHE A 27 6.57 -0.27 -12.02
C PHE A 27 6.02 1.12 -11.67
N TRP A 28 6.06 2.06 -12.61
CA TRP A 28 5.52 3.40 -12.41
C TRP A 28 4.00 3.39 -12.23
N PHE A 29 3.28 2.58 -13.02
CA PHE A 29 1.83 2.44 -12.91
C PHE A 29 1.40 1.85 -11.56
N ALA A 30 2.16 0.87 -11.04
CA ALA A 30 1.94 0.31 -9.70
C ALA A 30 2.14 1.36 -8.59
N LYS A 31 3.11 2.28 -8.75
CA LYS A 31 3.32 3.38 -7.80
C LYS A 31 2.17 4.39 -7.83
N VAL A 32 1.77 4.87 -9.01
CA VAL A 32 0.72 5.88 -9.17
C VAL A 32 -0.66 5.39 -8.73
N THR A 33 -0.94 4.09 -8.90
CA THR A 33 -2.20 3.50 -8.39
C THR A 33 -2.20 3.33 -6.87
N GLY A 34 -1.02 3.27 -6.24
CA GLY A 34 -0.87 3.21 -4.78
C GLY A 34 -1.37 4.47 -4.06
N ASP A 35 -1.13 5.66 -4.61
CA ASP A 35 -1.41 6.93 -3.93
C ASP A 35 -2.88 7.11 -3.52
N ARG A 36 -3.82 6.68 -4.38
CA ARG A 36 -5.25 6.74 -4.04
C ARG A 36 -5.57 5.79 -2.90
N LYS A 37 -5.08 4.54 -2.98
CA LYS A 37 -5.28 3.53 -1.94
C LYS A 37 -4.72 4.01 -0.60
N GLU A 38 -3.56 4.66 -0.62
CA GLU A 38 -2.91 5.22 0.57
C GLU A 38 -3.79 6.30 1.24
N SER A 39 -4.35 7.23 0.46
CA SER A 39 -5.22 8.29 1.00
C SER A 39 -6.48 7.74 1.68
N PHE A 40 -7.14 6.74 1.07
CA PHE A 40 -8.31 6.09 1.67
C PHE A 40 -7.94 5.26 2.90
N ALA A 41 -6.77 4.61 2.86
CA ALA A 41 -6.28 3.84 3.98
C ALA A 41 -5.96 4.74 5.19
N ALA A 42 -5.36 5.91 4.95
CA ALA A 42 -5.07 6.89 6.00
C ALA A 42 -6.36 7.41 6.66
N ALA A 43 -7.39 7.74 5.87
CA ALA A 43 -8.68 8.16 6.40
C ALA A 43 -9.36 7.05 7.23
N ALA A 44 -9.29 5.80 6.77
CA ALA A 44 -9.86 4.67 7.50
C ALA A 44 -9.09 4.37 8.80
N LEU A 45 -7.76 4.53 8.79
CA LEU A 45 -6.92 4.43 9.99
C LEU A 45 -7.27 5.50 11.02
N GLU A 46 -7.45 6.75 10.58
CA GLU A 46 -7.84 7.86 11.44
C GLU A 46 -9.22 7.60 12.08
N GLN A 47 -10.17 7.07 11.32
CA GLN A 47 -11.47 6.64 11.86
C GLN A 47 -11.34 5.57 12.96
N ALA A 48 -10.46 4.58 12.75
CA ALA A 48 -10.18 3.54 13.75
C ALA A 48 -9.55 4.13 15.02
N ARG A 49 -8.59 5.06 14.87
CA ARG A 49 -7.95 5.77 16.00
C ARG A 49 -8.96 6.60 16.78
N ASN A 50 -9.82 7.36 16.10
CA ASN A 50 -10.88 8.12 16.74
C ASN A 50 -11.84 7.22 17.55
N THR A 51 -12.07 5.99 17.09
CA THR A 51 -12.88 5.00 17.82
C THR A 51 -12.15 4.51 19.08
N ALA A 52 -10.84 4.28 19.00
CA ALA A 52 -10.01 3.95 20.15
C ALA A 52 -9.98 5.09 21.18
N GLU A 53 -9.86 6.34 20.73
CA GLU A 53 -9.85 7.53 21.58
C GLU A 53 -11.19 7.76 22.30
N GLN A 54 -12.30 7.29 21.73
CA GLN A 54 -13.61 7.27 22.39
C GLN A 54 -13.72 6.22 23.50
N GLY A 55 -12.69 5.39 23.70
CA GLY A 55 -12.66 4.32 24.70
C GLY A 55 -13.27 3.00 24.25
N ASP A 56 -13.79 2.92 23.02
CA ASP A 56 -14.37 1.69 22.46
C ASP A 56 -13.27 0.84 21.81
N MET A 57 -12.41 0.26 22.65
CA MET A 57 -11.25 -0.53 22.20
C MET A 57 -11.66 -1.78 21.41
N GLY A 58 -12.81 -2.38 21.73
CA GLY A 58 -13.32 -3.56 21.01
C GLY A 58 -13.71 -3.22 19.57
N LYS A 59 -14.44 -2.12 19.37
CA LYS A 59 -14.80 -1.63 18.04
C LYS A 59 -13.57 -1.10 17.30
N ALA A 60 -12.64 -0.45 17.99
CA ALA A 60 -11.40 0.03 17.39
C ALA A 60 -10.58 -1.12 16.79
N VAL A 61 -10.46 -2.27 17.48
CA VAL A 61 -9.78 -3.47 16.94
C VAL A 61 -10.44 -3.92 15.64
N GLN A 62 -11.76 -3.98 15.57
CA GLN A 62 -12.47 -4.38 14.35
C GLN A 62 -12.22 -3.41 13.19
N GLU A 63 -12.22 -2.11 13.45
CA GLU A 63 -11.91 -1.09 12.43
C GLU A 63 -10.45 -1.19 11.97
N PHE A 64 -9.50 -1.39 12.88
CA PHE A 64 -8.10 -1.62 12.49
C PHE A 64 -7.94 -2.92 11.67
N GLU A 65 -8.62 -4.00 12.04
CA GLU A 65 -8.64 -5.25 11.26
C GLU A 65 -9.24 -5.05 9.86
N ARG A 66 -10.27 -4.21 9.73
CA ARG A 66 -10.80 -3.80 8.43
C ARG A 66 -9.75 -3.04 7.61
N VAL A 67 -8.99 -2.14 8.24
CA VAL A 67 -7.92 -1.39 7.57
C VAL A 67 -6.82 -2.32 7.08
N THR A 68 -6.37 -3.27 7.91
CA THR A 68 -5.32 -4.22 7.52
C THR A 68 -5.77 -5.11 6.35
N ALA A 69 -7.00 -5.61 6.39
CA ALA A 69 -7.55 -6.48 5.35
C ALA A 69 -7.82 -5.72 4.03
N GLN A 70 -8.45 -4.55 4.09
CA GLN A 70 -8.89 -3.81 2.90
C GLN A 70 -7.76 -3.01 2.24
N TYR A 71 -6.79 -2.55 3.03
CA TYR A 71 -5.69 -1.71 2.56
C TYR A 71 -4.32 -2.39 2.65
N ALA A 72 -4.26 -3.72 2.58
CA ALA A 72 -2.99 -4.46 2.61
C ALA A 72 -1.93 -3.87 1.67
N GLY A 73 -0.71 -3.71 2.19
CA GLY A 73 0.43 -3.13 1.46
C GLY A 73 0.57 -1.61 1.54
N THR A 74 -0.37 -0.89 2.18
CA THR A 74 -0.22 0.54 2.48
C THR A 74 0.54 0.76 3.79
N GLY A 75 1.02 1.98 4.03
CA GLY A 75 1.57 2.40 5.32
C GLY A 75 0.53 2.33 6.43
N ALA A 76 -0.69 2.77 6.14
CA ALA A 76 -1.80 2.73 7.10
C ALA A 76 -2.19 1.31 7.55
N SER A 77 -2.02 0.30 6.70
CA SER A 77 -2.21 -1.12 7.08
C SER A 77 -1.15 -1.57 8.11
N HIS A 78 0.09 -1.13 7.97
CA HIS A 78 1.15 -1.42 8.95
C HIS A 78 0.87 -0.73 10.29
N GLU A 79 0.46 0.53 10.26
CA GLU A 79 0.07 1.26 11.48
C GLU A 79 -1.16 0.64 12.16
N ALA A 80 -2.16 0.21 11.39
CA ALA A 80 -3.35 -0.46 11.93
C ALA A 80 -2.99 -1.75 12.68
N THR A 81 -1.98 -2.49 12.21
CA THR A 81 -1.50 -3.70 12.89
C THR A 81 -0.95 -3.37 14.29
N LEU A 82 -0.22 -2.26 14.42
CA LEU A 82 0.25 -1.77 15.71
C LEU A 82 -0.92 -1.29 16.58
N GLY A 83 -1.91 -0.61 15.98
CA GLY A 83 -3.14 -0.19 16.64
C GLY A 83 -3.95 -1.34 17.24
N ILE A 84 -4.04 -2.49 16.55
CA ILE A 84 -4.68 -3.71 17.08
C ILE A 84 -3.98 -4.17 18.35
N ALA A 85 -2.64 -4.27 18.32
CA ALA A 85 -1.87 -4.71 19.48
C ALA A 85 -2.07 -3.75 20.66
N GLN A 86 -1.99 -2.44 20.42
CA GLN A 86 -2.22 -1.42 21.44
C GLN A 86 -3.63 -1.49 22.04
N ALA A 87 -4.66 -1.55 21.19
CA ALA A 87 -6.05 -1.60 21.63
C ALA A 87 -6.34 -2.87 22.45
N ARG A 88 -5.79 -4.03 22.05
CA ARG A 88 -5.91 -5.28 22.81
C ARG A 88 -5.20 -5.22 24.16
N LEU A 89 -4.03 -4.59 24.24
CA LEU A 89 -3.31 -4.40 25.50
C LEU A 89 -4.11 -3.51 26.47
N VAL A 90 -4.70 -2.42 25.98
CA VAL A 90 -5.54 -1.53 26.80
C VAL A 90 -6.83 -2.24 27.23
N ALA A 91 -7.48 -2.96 26.32
CA ALA A 91 -8.67 -3.74 26.66
C ALA A 91 -8.38 -4.81 27.73
N GLY A 92 -7.27 -5.54 27.61
CA GLY A 92 -6.86 -6.52 28.61
C GLY A 92 -6.44 -5.92 29.96
N GLN A 93 -6.06 -4.64 30.01
CA GLN A 93 -5.85 -3.90 31.26
C GLN A 93 -7.15 -3.39 31.86
N ALA A 94 -8.18 -3.14 31.06
CA ALA A 94 -9.50 -2.69 31.52
C ALA A 94 -10.35 -3.80 32.15
N GLU A 95 -10.03 -5.07 31.90
CA GLU A 95 -10.72 -6.24 32.46
C GLU A 95 -10.18 -6.71 33.82
N LEU A 96 -9.12 -6.08 34.36
CA LEU A 96 -8.50 -6.39 35.66
C LEU A 96 -8.84 -5.35 36.74
#